data_AF-A0A822F9N6-F1
#
_entry.id   AF-A0A822F9N6-F1
#
_cell.length_a   1.000
_cell.length_b   1.000
_cell.length_c   1.000
_cell.angle_alpha   90.00
_cell.angle_beta   90.00
_cell.angle_gamma   90.00
#
_symmetry.space_group_name_H-M   'P 1'
#
loop_
_entity.id
_entity.type
_entity.pdbx_description
1 polymer ?
#
loop_
_entity_poly.entity_id
_entity_poly.type
_entity_poly.pdbx_seq_one_letter_code
_entity_poly.pdbx_strand_id
1 'polypeptide(L)' 'KLDLPVAASIFPREIYRAPKSWAEQKYSNLIYWKEHEKGGHFAAFQHPELFTDDLRAAFRTIRRT' A
#
# COMPACT_ATOMS: atom_id res chain seq x y z
N LYS A 1 -10.94 -14.30 4.63
CA LYS A 1 -10.57 -13.05 3.94
C LYS A 1 -10.84 -11.90 4.90
N LEU A 2 -10.11 -10.78 4.81
CA LEU A 2 -10.41 -9.56 5.58
C LEU A 2 -11.25 -8.64 4.71
N ASP A 3 -12.36 -8.16 5.26
CA ASP A 3 -13.40 -7.43 4.52
C ASP A 3 -13.37 -5.91 4.69
N LEU A 4 -12.52 -5.41 5.61
CA LEU A 4 -12.24 -3.98 5.70
C LEU A 4 -11.51 -3.50 4.43
N PRO A 5 -11.66 -2.22 4.04
CA PRO A 5 -10.83 -1.63 2.99
C PRO A 5 -9.34 -1.70 3.36
N VAL A 6 -8.51 -2.24 2.47
CA VAL A 6 -7.06 -2.39 2.67
C VAL A 6 -6.30 -1.70 1.54
N ALA A 7 -5.22 -1.00 1.90
CA ALA A 7 -4.29 -0.40 0.97
C ALA A 7 -2.89 -0.97 1.19
N ALA A 8 -2.13 -1.20 0.11
CA ALA A 8 -0.76 -1.68 0.18
C ALA A 8 0.16 -0.85 -0.74
N SER A 9 1.31 -0.43 -0.18
CA SER A 9 2.38 0.24 -0.91
C SER A 9 3.65 -0.60 -0.76
N ILE A 10 4.22 -1.02 -1.88
CA ILE A 10 5.26 -2.04 -1.95
C ILE A 10 6.58 -1.39 -2.32
N PHE A 11 7.45 -1.25 -1.34
CA PHE A 11 8.78 -0.67 -1.50
C PHE A 11 9.80 -1.77 -1.85
N PRO A 12 10.76 -1.50 -2.75
CA PRO A 12 11.58 -2.54 -3.36
C PRO A 12 12.60 -3.16 -2.40
N ARG A 13 13.00 -2.45 -1.34
CA ARG A 13 13.94 -2.93 -0.30
C ARG A 13 13.26 -3.24 1.04
N GLU A 14 11.95 -3.54 1.02
CA GLU A 14 11.29 -4.15 2.18
C GLU A 14 11.80 -5.59 2.36
N ILE A 15 11.89 -6.04 3.62
CA ILE A 15 12.37 -7.37 4.00
C ILE A 15 11.47 -8.45 3.38
N TYR A 16 10.16 -8.21 3.38
CA TYR A 16 9.17 -9.10 2.80
C TYR A 16 8.25 -8.36 1.83
N ARG A 17 8.29 -8.76 0.57
CA ARG A 17 7.41 -8.23 -0.49
C ARG A 17 6.41 -9.31 -0.89
N ALA A 18 5.20 -9.23 -0.34
CA ALA A 18 4.13 -10.14 -0.71
C ALA A 18 3.75 -9.95 -2.20
N PRO A 19 3.60 -11.03 -2.98
CA PRO A 19 3.01 -10.93 -4.32
C PRO A 19 1.60 -10.36 -4.27
N LYS A 20 1.21 -9.57 -5.28
CA LYS A 20 -0.14 -9.00 -5.37
C LYS A 20 -1.24 -10.05 -5.30
N SER A 21 -1.04 -11.19 -5.95
CA SER A 21 -1.99 -12.30 -5.95
C SER A 21 -2.29 -12.83 -4.54
N TRP A 22 -1.32 -12.79 -3.63
CA TRP A 22 -1.54 -13.21 -2.23
C TRP A 22 -2.39 -12.19 -1.47
N ALA A 23 -2.16 -10.90 -1.72
CA ALA A 23 -2.98 -9.82 -1.16
C ALA A 23 -4.43 -9.92 -1.66
N GLU A 24 -4.64 -10.16 -2.96
CA GLU A 24 -5.97 -10.35 -3.57
C GLU A 24 -6.69 -11.60 -3.04
N GLN A 25 -5.95 -12.66 -2.69
CA GLN A 25 -6.53 -13.84 -2.05
C GLN A 25 -6.92 -13.58 -0.58
N LYS A 26 -6.17 -12.73 0.14
CA LYS A 26 -6.38 -12.47 1.57
C LYS A 26 -7.40 -11.37 1.83
N TYR A 27 -7.40 -10.30 1.04
CA TYR A 27 -8.22 -9.11 1.21
C TYR A 27 -9.35 -9.11 0.18
N SER A 28 -10.60 -9.12 0.62
CA SER A 28 -11.75 -9.04 -0.29
C SER A 28 -11.98 -7.63 -0.82
N ASN A 29 -11.42 -6.61 -0.15
CA ASN A 29 -11.56 -5.20 -0.50
C ASN A 29 -10.19 -4.48 -0.54
N LEU A 30 -9.34 -4.87 -1.49
CA LEU A 30 -8.05 -4.20 -1.74
C LEU A 30 -8.28 -2.94 -2.59
N ILE A 31 -8.32 -1.78 -1.92
CA ILE A 31 -8.69 -0.49 -2.53
C ILE A 31 -7.51 0.24 -3.18
N TYR A 32 -6.27 -0.15 -2.88
CA TYR A 32 -5.06 0.48 -3.39
C TYR A 32 -3.90 -0.50 -3.40
N TRP A 33 -3.16 -0.55 -4.52
CA TRP A 33 -1.91 -1.29 -4.67
C TRP A 33 -0.94 -0.45 -5.50
N LYS A 34 0.28 -0.25 -5.00
CA LYS A 34 1.33 0.43 -5.76
C LYS A 34 2.69 -0.17 -5.46
N GLU A 35 3.48 -0.33 -6.51
CA GLU A 35 4.88 -0.75 -6.43
C GLU A 35 5.77 0.46 -6.73
N HIS A 36 6.82 0.63 -5.91
CA HIS A 36 7.73 1.77 -5.99
C HIS A 36 9.08 1.35 -6.55
N GLU A 37 9.75 2.28 -7.21
CA GLU A 37 11.12 2.08 -7.74
C GLU A 37 12.21 2.29 -6.69
N LYS A 38 11.90 2.92 -5.55
CA LYS A 38 12.84 3.22 -4.46
C LYS A 38 12.19 3.16 -3.08
N GLY A 39 13.01 3.00 -2.05
CA GLY A 39 12.61 2.88 -0.64
C GLY A 39 12.76 1.47 -0.07
N GLY A 40 12.38 1.29 1.19
CA GLY A 40 12.46 0.01 1.90
C GLY A 40 11.69 0.06 3.22
N HIS A 41 12.16 -0.70 4.21
CA HIS A 41 11.46 -0.91 5.49
C HIS A 41 10.98 0.37 6.20
N PHE A 42 11.81 1.41 6.18
CA PHE A 42 11.48 2.71 6.78
C PHE A 42 10.91 3.69 5.74
N ALA A 43 9.93 3.27 4.95
CA ALA A 43 9.39 4.04 3.82
C ALA A 43 8.98 5.47 4.18
N ALA A 44 8.25 5.63 5.29
CA ALA A 44 7.80 6.94 5.77
C ALA A 44 8.96 7.87 6.15
N PHE A 45 10.10 7.33 6.58
CA PHE A 45 11.29 8.10 6.95
C PHE A 45 12.21 8.35 5.74
N GLN A 46 12.39 7.36 4.88
CA GLN A 46 13.28 7.44 3.71
C GLN A 46 12.71 8.28 2.58
N HIS A 47 11.39 8.18 2.36
CA HIS A 47 10.68 8.85 1.27
C HIS A 47 9.31 9.36 1.76
N PRO A 48 9.29 10.36 2.65
CA PRO A 48 8.06 10.85 3.28
C PRO A 48 7.02 11.34 2.27
N GLU A 49 7.44 11.91 1.14
CA GLU A 49 6.52 12.37 0.07
C GLU A 49 5.82 11.20 -0.59
N LEU A 50 6.56 10.15 -0.98
CA LEU A 50 5.99 8.94 -1.59
C LEU A 50 4.97 8.31 -0.66
N PHE A 51 5.35 8.11 0.61
CA PHE A 51 4.49 7.53 1.63
C PHE A 51 3.22 8.35 1.86
N THR A 52 3.35 9.67 1.99
CA THR A 52 2.21 10.56 2.25
C THR A 52 1.27 10.62 1.05
N ASP A 53 1.80 10.59 -0.17
CA ASP A 53 0.98 10.59 -1.38
C ASP A 53 0.18 9.30 -1.55
N ASP A 54 0.78 8.16 -1.18
CA ASP A 54 0.07 6.87 -1.18
C ASP A 54 -1.05 6.86 -0.14
N LEU A 55 -0.80 7.37 1.07
CA LEU A 55 -1.85 7.53 2.09
C LEU A 55 -3.00 8.38 1.55
N ARG A 56 -2.70 9.55 0.98
CA ARG A 56 -3.73 10.43 0.41
C ARG A 56 -4.49 9.75 -0.72
N ALA A 57 -3.80 9.03 -1.61
CA ALA A 57 -4.42 8.32 -2.72
C ALA A 57 -5.35 7.20 -2.23
N ALA A 58 -4.90 6.37 -1.29
CA ALA A 58 -5.70 5.32 -0.71
C ALA A 58 -6.93 5.87 0.02
N PHE A 59 -6.77 6.86 0.92
CA PHE A 59 -7.91 7.40 1.67
C PHE A 59 -8.90 8.17 0.81
N ARG A 60 -8.47 8.73 -0.34
CA ARG A 60 -9.41 9.36 -1.29
C ARG A 60 -10.46 8.40 -1.83
N THR A 61 -10.15 7.11 -2.00
CA THR A 61 -11.10 6.13 -2.58
C THR A 61 -12.25 5.78 -1.63
N ILE A 62 -12.06 5.94 -0.33
CA ILE A 62 -13.06 5.61 0.70
C ILE A 62 -13.66 6.85 1.39
N ARG A 63 -13.18 8.05 1.06
CA ARG A 63 -13.71 9.28 1.61
C ARG A 63 -15.03 9.62 0.92
N ARG A 64 -16.13 9.53 1.67
CA ARG A 64 -17.42 10.09 1.26
C ARG A 64 -17.36 11.59 1.54
N THR A 65 -17.18 12.38 0.50
CA THR A 65 -17.33 13.84 0.54
C THR A 65 -18.44 14.22 -0.42
#